data_AF-A0A1B6KTY2-F1
#
_entry.id   AF-A0A1B6KTY2-F1
#
_cell.length_a   1.000
_cell.length_b   1.000
_cell.length_c   1.000
_cell.angle_alpha   90.00
_cell.angle_beta   90.00
_cell.angle_gamma   90.00
#
_symmetry.space_group_name_H-M   'P 1'
#
loop_
_entity.id
_entity.type
_entity.pdbx_description
1 polymer ?
#
loop_
_entity_poly.entity_id
_entity_poly.type
_entity_poly.pdbx_seq_one_letter_code
_entity_poly.pdbx_strand_id
1 'polypeptide(L)'
;LPHCACRPGYSGNPFTGCQQVLPECTNSAECDQKLACINQKCQNPCLGMCIGNTTCEVQKHLPHCACRPGYSGNPFTGCQQVLPECTNSAECDQKLACINQKCQNPCLGMCIGNTTCEVQKHLPHCACRP
;
A
#
# COMPACT_ATOMS: atom_id res chain seq x y z
N LEU A 1 35.81 -35.93 26.23
CA LEU A 1 35.63 -34.65 26.97
C LEU A 1 34.15 -34.49 27.31
N PRO A 2 33.79 -33.96 28.50
CA PRO A 2 32.40 -33.67 28.84
C PRO A 2 31.84 -32.55 27.97
N HIS A 3 30.59 -32.72 27.52
CA HIS A 3 29.89 -31.75 26.68
C HIS A 3 28.89 -30.98 27.55
N CYS A 4 29.20 -29.74 27.90
CA CYS A 4 28.32 -28.87 28.68
C CYS A 4 27.71 -27.81 27.76
N ALA A 5 26.41 -27.56 27.92
CA ALA A 5 25.67 -26.52 27.20
C ALA A 5 24.78 -25.74 28.19
N CYS A 6 24.53 -24.47 27.89
CA CYS A 6 23.61 -23.66 28.67
C CYS A 6 22.16 -24.16 28.51
N ARG A 7 21.34 -24.00 29.56
CA ARG A 7 19.90 -24.31 29.49
C ARG A 7 19.21 -23.37 28.48
N PRO A 8 18.06 -23.77 27.90
CA PRO A 8 17.27 -22.88 27.04
C PRO A 8 16.98 -21.54 27.73
N GLY A 9 17.12 -20.42 27.00
CA GLY A 9 16.96 -19.07 27.55
C GLY A 9 18.21 -18.52 28.25
N TYR A 10 19.33 -19.25 28.25
CA TYR A 10 20.61 -18.77 28.75
C TYR A 10 21.68 -18.83 27.66
N SER A 11 22.58 -17.84 27.62
CA SER A 11 23.71 -17.77 26.69
C SER A 11 25.02 -17.46 27.42
N GLY A 12 26.16 -17.67 26.78
CA GLY A 12 27.48 -17.51 27.37
C GLY A 12 28.30 -18.79 27.35
N ASN A 13 29.30 -18.88 28.24
CA ASN A 13 30.20 -20.02 28.29
C ASN A 13 29.73 -21.03 29.38
N PRO A 14 29.34 -22.27 29.01
CA PRO A 14 28.80 -23.25 29.95
C PRO A 14 29.80 -23.72 31.01
N PHE A 15 31.10 -23.47 30.84
CA PHE A 15 32.14 -23.82 31.80
C PHE A 15 32.44 -22.70 32.81
N THR A 16 32.14 -21.44 32.47
CA THR A 16 32.40 -20.29 33.36
C THR A 16 31.13 -19.69 33.96
N GLY A 17 29.98 -19.87 33.29
CA GLY A 17 28.69 -19.35 33.72
C GLY A 17 27.80 -19.01 32.54
N CYS A 18 26.53 -19.39 32.63
CA CYS A 18 25.50 -19.03 31.67
C CYS A 18 24.70 -17.83 32.20
N GLN A 19 24.44 -16.83 31.36
CA GLN A 19 23.60 -15.68 31.69
C GLN A 19 22.22 -15.82 31.05
N GLN A 20 21.17 -15.46 31.79
CA GLN A 20 19.81 -15.43 31.26
C GLN A 20 19.73 -14.38 30.15
N VAL A 21 19.22 -14.80 29.00
CA VAL A 21 18.92 -13.89 27.89
C VAL A 21 17.58 -13.25 28.22
N LEU A 22 17.60 -11.98 28.64
CA LEU A 22 16.36 -11.21 28.72
C LEU A 22 15.87 -10.90 27.29
N PRO A 23 14.57 -11.01 27.03
CA PRO A 23 13.99 -10.52 25.79
C PRO A 23 14.20 -9.00 25.71
N GLU A 24 14.41 -8.48 24.51
CA GLU A 24 14.46 -7.03 24.29
C GLU A 24 13.08 -6.41 24.51
N CYS A 25 12.02 -7.15 24.15
CA CYS A 25 10.63 -6.76 24.32
C CYS A 25 9.74 -7.98 24.61
N THR A 26 8.64 -7.77 25.34
CA THR A 26 7.56 -8.77 25.46
C THR A 26 6.29 -8.38 24.72
N ASN A 27 6.12 -7.08 24.45
CA ASN A 27 5.04 -6.53 23.65
C ASN A 27 5.55 -5.38 22.79
N SER A 28 4.82 -5.04 21.73
CA SER A 28 5.24 -3.99 20.80
C SER A 28 5.27 -2.58 21.41
N ALA A 29 4.55 -2.34 22.52
CA ALA A 29 4.56 -1.02 23.17
C ALA A 29 5.87 -0.70 23.90
N GLU A 30 6.72 -1.72 24.14
CA GLU A 30 8.09 -1.54 24.62
C GLU A 30 9.06 -1.09 23.51
N CYS A 31 8.66 -1.18 22.25
CA CYS A 31 9.47 -0.79 21.10
C CYS A 31 9.17 0.65 20.67
N ASP A 32 10.09 1.25 19.90
CA ASP A 32 9.84 2.51 19.21
C ASP A 32 8.61 2.42 18.30
N GLN A 33 7.96 3.55 18.03
CA GLN A 33 6.72 3.63 17.23
C GLN A 33 6.82 3.00 15.83
N LYS A 34 8.04 2.89 15.28
CA LYS A 34 8.33 2.31 13.95
C LYS A 34 8.77 0.85 14.00
N LEU A 35 8.80 0.22 15.18
CA LEU A 35 9.22 -1.16 15.39
C LEU A 35 8.08 -1.97 15.98
N ALA A 36 8.20 -3.28 16.00
CA ALA A 36 7.23 -4.19 16.61
C ALA A 36 7.98 -5.30 17.32
N CYS A 37 7.38 -5.88 18.36
CA CYS A 37 7.99 -6.99 19.07
C CYS A 37 7.78 -8.28 18.27
N ILE A 38 8.84 -8.73 17.58
CA ILE A 38 8.83 -9.92 16.73
C ILE A 38 9.93 -10.85 17.23
N ASN A 39 9.53 -12.06 17.67
CA ASN A 39 10.45 -13.05 18.26
C ASN A 39 11.30 -12.46 19.40
N GLN A 40 10.65 -11.72 20.32
CA GLN A 40 11.29 -11.09 21.49
C GLN A 40 12.35 -10.03 21.17
N LYS A 41 12.29 -9.45 19.97
CA LYS A 41 13.15 -8.36 19.51
C LYS A 41 12.34 -7.25 18.85
N CYS A 42 12.76 -6.01 19.03
CA CYS A 42 12.14 -4.87 18.36
C CYS A 42 12.63 -4.79 16.92
N GLN A 43 11.77 -5.19 15.98
CA GLN A 43 12.11 -5.29 14.56
C GLN A 43 11.15 -4.48 13.72
N ASN A 44 11.60 -4.04 12.55
CA ASN A 44 10.74 -3.33 11.60
C ASN A 44 9.72 -4.32 10.98
N PRO A 45 8.41 -4.17 11.25
CA PRO A 45 7.40 -5.09 10.74
C PRO A 45 7.19 -5.00 9.22
N CYS A 46 7.75 -4.01 8.53
CA CYS A 46 7.68 -3.90 7.07
C CYS A 46 8.54 -4.93 6.33
N LEU A 47 9.58 -5.45 6.97
CA LEU A 47 10.52 -6.36 6.32
C LEU A 47 9.83 -7.70 6.02
N GLY A 48 9.60 -7.96 4.72
CA GLY A 48 9.00 -9.21 4.24
C GLY A 48 7.47 -9.28 4.23
N MET A 49 6.78 -8.18 4.56
CA MET A 49 5.30 -8.14 4.57
C MET A 49 4.70 -7.57 3.28
N CYS A 50 5.20 -6.43 2.80
CA CYS A 50 4.69 -5.79 1.59
C CYS A 50 5.44 -6.30 0.35
N ILE A 51 4.69 -6.65 -0.70
CA ILE A 51 5.23 -7.31 -1.89
C ILE A 51 4.92 -6.45 -3.13
N GLY A 52 5.86 -6.42 -4.08
CA GLY A 52 5.65 -5.95 -5.47
C GLY A 52 5.12 -4.52 -5.65
N ASN A 53 6.00 -3.58 -6.03
CA ASN A 53 5.65 -2.18 -6.35
C ASN A 53 4.81 -1.46 -5.29
N THR A 54 5.09 -1.74 -4.02
CA THR A 54 4.43 -1.15 -2.85
C THR A 54 5.35 -0.21 -2.08
N THR A 55 4.73 0.61 -1.23
CA THR A 55 5.36 1.32 -0.12
C THR A 55 4.89 0.67 1.19
N CYS A 56 5.75 0.68 2.21
CA CYS A 56 5.40 0.22 3.55
C CYS A 56 5.66 1.32 4.56
N GLU A 57 4.68 1.59 5.40
CA GLU A 57 4.81 2.47 6.54
C GLU A 57 4.38 1.73 7.81
N VAL A 58 5.03 2.02 8.93
CA VAL A 58 4.66 1.42 10.21
C VAL A 58 3.69 2.34 10.93
N GLN A 59 2.48 1.85 11.19
CA GLN A 59 1.46 2.57 11.92
C GLN A 59 1.03 1.73 13.14
N LYS A 60 1.23 2.27 14.34
CA LYS A 60 0.92 1.57 15.62
C LYS A 60 1.56 0.18 15.69
N HIS A 61 2.86 0.09 15.40
CA HIS A 61 3.63 -1.16 15.36
C HIS A 61 3.13 -2.20 14.33
N LEU A 62 2.25 -1.82 13.40
CA LEU A 62 1.74 -2.68 12.34
C LEU A 62 2.22 -2.19 10.97
N PRO A 63 2.52 -3.09 10.02
CA PRO A 63 2.88 -2.70 8.68
C PRO A 63 1.62 -2.29 7.91
N HIS A 64 1.67 -1.11 7.31
CA HIS A 64 0.68 -0.59 6.39
C HIS A 64 1.26 -0.58 4.98
N CYS A 65 0.75 -1.45 4.13
CA CYS A 65 1.21 -1.57 2.73
C CYS A 65 0.27 -0.79 1.81
N ALA A 66 0.83 0.01 0.91
CA ALA A 66 0.10 0.71 -0.15
C ALA A 66 0.77 0.52 -1.51
N CYS A 67 0.01 0.54 -2.59
CA CYS A 67 0.60 0.55 -3.94
C CYS A 67 1.31 1.88 -4.20
N ARG A 68 2.45 1.83 -4.89
CA ARG A 68 3.12 3.06 -5.35
C ARG A 68 2.23 3.85 -6.30
N PRO A 69 2.43 5.18 -6.43
CA PRO A 69 1.74 5.98 -7.45
C PRO A 69 1.88 5.34 -8.84
N GLY A 70 0.77 5.22 -9.55
CA GLY A 70 0.71 4.54 -10.85
C GLY A 70 0.59 3.02 -10.79
N TYR A 71 0.43 2.43 -9.61
CA TYR A 71 0.15 1.00 -9.42
C TYR A 71 -1.17 0.79 -8.68
N SER A 72 -1.85 -0.33 -8.96
CA SER A 72 -3.10 -0.74 -8.30
C SER A 72 -3.16 -2.24 -8.10
N GLY A 73 -4.07 -2.72 -7.25
CA GLY A 73 -4.18 -4.12 -6.87
C GLY A 73 -4.11 -4.32 -5.36
N ASN A 74 -3.73 -5.53 -4.93
CA ASN A 74 -3.59 -5.86 -3.52
C ASN A 74 -2.11 -5.73 -3.09
N PRO A 75 -1.78 -4.84 -2.14
CA PRO A 75 -0.40 -4.55 -1.76
C PRO A 75 0.29 -5.68 -0.95
N PHE A 76 -0.46 -6.69 -0.48
CA PHE A 76 0.10 -7.89 0.16
C PHE A 76 0.42 -9.00 -0.85
N THR A 77 -0.19 -8.98 -2.03
CA THR A 77 0.06 -9.97 -3.09
C THR A 77 0.83 -9.39 -4.29
N GLY A 78 0.99 -8.07 -4.35
CA GLY A 78 1.67 -7.35 -5.42
C GLY A 78 0.75 -6.41 -6.19
N CYS A 79 1.25 -5.21 -6.49
CA CYS A 79 0.54 -4.22 -7.30
C CYS A 79 1.00 -4.28 -8.76
N GLN A 80 0.04 -4.07 -9.67
CA GLN A 80 0.26 -3.99 -11.11
C GLN A 80 0.22 -2.54 -11.58
N GLN A 81 1.00 -2.23 -12.62
CA GLN A 81 1.02 -0.90 -13.20
C GLN A 81 -0.37 -0.56 -13.76
N VAL A 82 -0.90 0.60 -13.37
CA VAL A 82 -2.12 1.16 -13.96
C VAL A 82 -1.74 1.66 -15.35
N LEU A 83 -2.21 0.96 -16.36
CA LEU A 83 -2.11 1.44 -17.73
C LEU A 83 -3.24 2.45 -17.96
N PRO A 84 -2.96 3.55 -18.67
CA PRO A 84 -4.00 4.47 -19.10
C PRO A 84 -5.00 3.70 -19.98
N GLU A 85 -6.29 3.88 -19.70
CA GLU A 85 -7.35 3.34 -20.58
C GLU A 85 -7.36 4.10 -21.91
N CYS A 86 -7.03 5.39 -21.86
CA CYS A 86 -6.88 6.25 -23.02
C CYS A 86 -5.74 7.25 -22.83
N THR A 87 -5.09 7.64 -23.93
CA THR A 87 -4.17 8.80 -23.99
C THR A 87 -4.78 10.00 -24.70
N ASN A 88 -5.77 9.76 -25.55
CA ASN A 88 -6.52 10.76 -26.29
C ASN A 88 -7.97 10.30 -26.44
N SER A 89 -8.89 11.23 -26.72
CA SER A 89 -10.32 10.89 -26.80
C SER A 89 -10.67 9.96 -27.96
N ALA A 90 -9.84 9.86 -29.01
CA ALA A 90 -10.11 8.99 -30.15
C ALA A 90 -9.97 7.48 -29.81
N GLU A 91 -9.32 7.16 -28.69
CA GLU A 91 -9.26 5.79 -28.14
C GLU A 91 -10.54 5.40 -27.39
N CYS A 92 -11.41 6.37 -27.08
CA CYS A 92 -12.67 6.15 -26.38
C CYS A 92 -13.87 6.02 -27.35
N ASP A 93 -14.98 5.50 -26.85
CA ASP A 93 -16.26 5.55 -27.56
C ASP A 93 -16.65 7.00 -27.90
N GLN A 94 -17.42 7.20 -28.98
CA GLN A 94 -17.88 8.51 -29.46
C GLN A 94 -18.61 9.34 -28.39
N LYS A 95 -19.23 8.68 -27.39
CA LYS A 95 -19.94 9.32 -26.26
C LYS A 95 -19.07 9.59 -25.04
N LEU A 96 -17.79 9.24 -25.06
CA LEU A 96 -16.84 9.41 -23.96
C LEU A 96 -15.70 10.32 -24.39
N ALA A 97 -14.94 10.83 -23.43
CA ALA A 97 -13.74 11.61 -23.67
C ALA A 97 -12.63 11.10 -22.76
N CYS A 98 -11.38 11.29 -23.19
CA CYS A 98 -10.26 10.92 -22.35
C CYS A 98 -10.04 11.97 -21.26
N ILE A 99 -10.46 11.66 -20.03
CA ILE A 99 -10.38 12.55 -18.88
C ILE A 99 -9.60 11.82 -17.79
N ASN A 100 -8.46 12.38 -17.38
CA ASN A 100 -7.54 11.77 -16.43
C ASN A 100 -7.17 10.31 -16.79
N GLN A 101 -6.84 10.08 -18.07
CA GLN A 101 -6.45 8.78 -18.63
C GLN A 101 -7.52 7.68 -18.53
N LYS A 102 -8.79 8.06 -18.36
CA LYS A 102 -9.95 7.18 -18.38
C LYS A 102 -11.00 7.68 -19.36
N CYS A 103 -11.71 6.76 -20.00
CA CYS A 103 -12.81 7.11 -20.89
C CYS A 103 -14.04 7.45 -20.03
N GLN A 104 -14.32 8.74 -19.88
CA GLN A 104 -15.40 9.23 -19.02
C GLN A 104 -16.39 10.06 -19.82
N ASN A 105 -17.64 10.13 -19.36
CA ASN A 105 -18.63 10.98 -20.00
C ASN A 105 -18.32 12.46 -19.69
N PRO A 106 -17.98 13.29 -20.70
CA PRO A 106 -17.63 14.69 -20.48
C PRO A 106 -18.81 15.56 -20.06
N CYS A 107 -20.05 15.04 -20.08
CA CYS A 107 -21.24 15.75 -19.60
C CYS A 107 -21.42 15.75 -18.08
N LEU A 108 -20.69 14.92 -17.33
CA LEU A 108 -20.83 14.85 -15.88
C LEU A 108 -20.31 16.15 -15.22
N GLY A 109 -21.22 16.98 -14.72
CA GLY A 109 -20.92 18.16 -13.90
C GLY A 109 -20.51 19.43 -14.66
N MET A 110 -20.54 19.43 -15.99
CA MET A 110 -20.11 20.58 -16.81
C MET A 110 -21.25 21.54 -17.16
N CYS A 111 -22.43 21.02 -17.47
CA CYS A 111 -23.61 21.83 -17.74
C CYS A 111 -24.38 22.06 -16.43
N ILE A 112 -24.59 23.33 -16.05
CA ILE A 112 -25.29 23.74 -14.83
C ILE A 112 -26.70 24.25 -15.20
N GLY A 113 -27.68 24.00 -14.33
CA GLY A 113 -29.06 24.45 -14.52
C GLY A 113 -29.92 23.48 -15.33
N ASN A 114 -31.00 23.97 -15.95
CA ASN A 114 -31.95 23.18 -16.74
C ASN A 114 -31.48 23.01 -18.21
N THR A 115 -30.22 22.62 -18.38
CA THR A 115 -29.58 22.42 -19.68
C THR A 115 -29.43 20.93 -19.97
N THR A 116 -29.67 20.53 -21.22
CA THR A 116 -29.35 19.19 -21.70
C THR A 116 -27.89 19.15 -22.11
N CYS A 117 -27.19 18.07 -21.77
CA CYS A 117 -25.84 17.84 -22.26
C CYS A 117 -25.83 16.65 -23.22
N GLU A 118 -25.30 16.88 -24.41
CA GLU A 118 -25.05 15.84 -25.38
C GLU A 118 -23.57 15.80 -25.72
N VAL A 119 -23.01 14.61 -25.91
CA VAL A 119 -21.61 14.47 -26.31
C VAL A 119 -21.53 14.49 -27.83
N GLN A 120 -20.82 15.47 -28.38
CA GLN A 120 -20.54 15.59 -29.81
C GLN A 120 -19.03 15.60 -30.04
N LYS A 121 -18.50 14.58 -30.74
CA LYS A 121 -17.07 14.41 -31.00
C LYS A 121 -16.20 14.47 -29.73
N HIS A 122 -16.59 13.69 -28.71
CA HIS A 122 -15.95 13.68 -27.40
C HIS A 122 -16.01 15.01 -26.62
N LEU A 123 -16.78 16.00 -27.07
CA LEU A 123 -16.97 17.27 -26.39
C LEU A 123 -18.39 17.38 -25.82
N PRO A 124 -18.57 17.98 -24.65
CA PRO A 124 -19.90 18.25 -24.13
C PRO A 124 -20.51 19.45 -24.84
N HIS A 125 -21.74 19.27 -25.33
CA HIS A 125 -22.56 20.31 -25.93
C HIS A 125 -23.76 20.56 -25.01
N CYS A 126 -23.73 21.68 -24.29
CA CYS A 126 -24.84 22.10 -23.45
C CYS A 126 -25.86 22.86 -24.30
N ALA A 127 -27.12 22.43 -24.29
CA ALA A 127 -28.24 23.16 -24.89
C ALA A 127 -29.27 23.51 -23.82
N CYS A 128 -29.90 24.67 -23.91
CA CYS A 128 -31.03 25.02 -23.05
C CYS A 128 -32.26 24.22 -23.49
N ARG A 129 -33.02 23.70 -22.53
CA ARG A 129 -34.34 23.16 -22.83
C ARG A 129 -35.27 24.33 -23.24
N PRO A 130 -36.04 24.21 -24.35
CA PRO A 130 -36.96 25.26 -24.80
C PRO A 130 -38.03 25.61 -23.74
#